data_AF-A0A553ECG8-F1
#
_entry.id   AF-A0A553ECG8-F1
#
_cell.length_a   1.000
_cell.length_b   1.000
_cell.length_c   1.000
_cell.angle_alpha   90.00
_cell.angle_beta   90.00
_cell.angle_gamma   90.00
#
_symmetry.space_group_name_H-M   'P 1'
#
loop_
_entity.id
_entity.type
_entity.pdbx_description
1 polymer ?
#
loop_
_entity_poly.entity_id
_entity_poly.type
_entity_poly.pdbx_seq_one_letter_code
_entity_poly.pdbx_strand_id
1 'polypeptide(L)'
;MMLTQIVDILTKSNITISDDSLSVDNYKILDESSIISLENCIEQIYDNKGNIIGLSDIQKKQNVRIVFSLYRLNQTGYYETSDVFVRKNKIISPASYYIQNIGFQNSEHTFIKKYHALINFIQSIGDLAKYKEESPDITTCVIICEQKALILPIIYSGEDVVNIDFPIEEMNYATELFKKNNSEEKLLFINELMEFLSNVTEENRFVYLLQNFNEYYSKSIDSFQYYIRNFSYNKLKSELDNAILDYSKKIQSVINDAQSKLIAIPAAFVLAAANIEFDNILSIKNIAILISLYIFALLIGIFLNNQSSVLNMIDINIQSYKGTFGGNSNVVKDAFILVDKELMKQKNRLFITQFINWGIPALLTLLYIVVFIANISIITSDIIIKILKSCITQNLHI
;
A
#
# COMPACT_ATOMS: atom_id res chain seq x y z
N MET A 1 -13.20 -18.07 47.85
CA MET A 1 -13.44 -18.73 49.15
C MET A 1 -14.41 -19.89 49.00
N MET A 2 -15.64 -19.66 48.51
CA MET A 2 -16.63 -20.72 48.25
C MET A 2 -16.19 -21.72 47.16
N LEU A 3 -15.71 -21.26 45.99
CA LEU A 3 -15.22 -22.16 44.93
C LEU A 3 -14.06 -23.06 45.40
N THR A 4 -13.12 -22.52 46.18
CA THR A 4 -12.00 -23.28 46.74
C THR A 4 -12.49 -24.39 47.68
N GLN A 5 -13.48 -24.09 48.53
CA GLN A 5 -14.10 -25.08 49.41
C GLN A 5 -14.82 -26.18 48.61
N ILE A 6 -15.55 -25.82 47.56
CA ILE A 6 -16.20 -26.76 46.64
C ILE A 6 -15.15 -27.68 46.01
N VAL A 7 -14.10 -27.12 45.41
CA VAL A 7 -13.04 -27.90 44.77
C VAL A 7 -12.33 -28.81 45.77
N ASP A 8 -12.04 -28.34 46.99
CA ASP A 8 -11.41 -29.14 48.04
C ASP A 8 -12.26 -30.35 48.46
N ILE A 9 -13.58 -30.20 48.54
CA ILE A 9 -14.51 -31.28 48.88
C ILE A 9 -14.59 -32.28 47.73
N LEU A 10 -14.72 -31.77 46.51
CA LEU A 10 -14.91 -32.59 45.31
C LEU A 10 -13.65 -33.38 44.94
N THR A 11 -12.47 -32.77 44.96
CA THR A 11 -11.21 -33.44 44.59
C THR A 11 -10.76 -34.53 45.56
N LYS A 12 -11.21 -34.48 46.83
CA LYS A 12 -10.84 -35.45 47.87
C LYS A 12 -11.83 -36.60 48.03
N SER A 13 -12.89 -36.63 47.23
CA SER A 13 -14.02 -37.54 47.41
C SER A 13 -14.35 -38.31 46.13
N ASN A 14 -15.04 -39.44 46.26
CA ASN A 14 -15.56 -40.15 45.11
C ASN A 14 -16.82 -39.45 44.61
N ILE A 15 -16.77 -38.95 43.38
CA ILE A 15 -17.86 -38.22 42.75
C ILE A 15 -18.57 -39.11 41.73
N THR A 16 -19.89 -39.07 41.74
CA THR A 16 -20.75 -39.58 40.67
C THR A 16 -21.57 -38.44 40.08
N ILE A 17 -21.54 -38.29 38.75
CA ILE A 17 -22.28 -37.25 38.02
C ILE A 17 -23.48 -37.90 37.36
N SER A 18 -24.65 -37.32 37.55
CA SER A 18 -25.92 -37.65 36.88
C SER A 18 -26.49 -36.37 36.24
N ASP A 19 -27.37 -36.49 35.25
CA ASP A 19 -27.73 -35.44 34.29
C ASP A 19 -27.79 -34.00 34.86
N ASP A 20 -28.40 -33.78 36.03
CA ASP A 20 -28.49 -32.45 36.67
C ASP A 20 -27.82 -32.35 38.06
N SER A 21 -27.28 -33.45 38.61
CA SER A 21 -26.77 -33.48 39.98
C SER A 21 -25.42 -34.20 40.12
N LEU A 22 -24.59 -33.65 41.01
CA LEU A 22 -23.29 -34.20 41.36
C LEU A 22 -23.38 -34.77 42.77
N SER A 23 -23.16 -36.08 42.93
CA SER A 23 -23.20 -36.74 44.22
C SER A 23 -21.80 -37.11 44.71
N VAL A 24 -21.54 -36.78 45.97
CA VAL A 24 -20.30 -37.09 46.68
C VAL A 24 -20.60 -38.18 47.70
N ASP A 25 -20.04 -39.36 47.46
CA ASP A 25 -20.31 -40.53 48.28
C ASP A 25 -19.29 -40.66 49.42
N ASN A 26 -19.78 -41.02 50.61
CA ASN A 26 -18.97 -41.30 51.80
C ASN A 26 -18.06 -40.14 52.23
N TYR A 27 -18.53 -38.89 52.09
CA TYR A 27 -17.81 -37.70 52.52
C TYR A 27 -17.79 -37.61 54.05
N LYS A 28 -16.58 -37.49 54.63
CA LYS A 28 -16.40 -37.33 56.08
C LYS A 28 -16.43 -35.86 56.45
N ILE A 29 -17.37 -35.48 57.30
CA ILE A 29 -17.56 -34.08 57.72
C ILE A 29 -16.44 -33.68 58.68
N LEU A 30 -15.49 -32.89 58.19
CA LEU A 30 -14.35 -32.38 58.98
C LEU A 30 -14.71 -31.10 59.73
N ASP A 31 -15.53 -30.25 59.12
CA ASP A 31 -15.99 -28.98 59.64
C ASP A 31 -17.42 -28.69 59.16
N GLU A 32 -18.32 -28.40 60.10
CA GLU A 32 -19.74 -28.15 59.84
C GLU A 32 -19.94 -26.81 59.13
N SER A 33 -19.12 -25.80 59.47
CA SER A 33 -19.22 -24.45 58.90
C SER A 33 -18.94 -24.42 57.40
N SER A 34 -18.06 -25.30 56.93
CA SER A 34 -17.70 -25.46 55.52
C SER A 34 -18.81 -26.12 54.68
N ILE A 35 -19.74 -26.86 55.29
CA ILE A 35 -20.91 -27.43 54.59
C ILE A 35 -22.06 -26.43 54.62
N ILE A 36 -22.25 -25.73 55.73
CA ILE A 36 -23.25 -24.67 55.87
C ILE A 36 -23.00 -23.55 54.86
N SER A 37 -21.73 -23.17 54.61
CA SER A 37 -21.41 -22.18 53.56
C SER A 37 -21.80 -22.62 52.15
N LEU A 38 -22.07 -23.92 51.94
CA LEU A 38 -22.46 -24.51 50.67
C LEU A 38 -23.94 -24.91 50.61
N GLU A 39 -24.74 -24.56 51.63
CA GLU A 39 -26.19 -24.85 51.69
C GLU A 39 -26.90 -24.50 50.37
N ASN A 40 -26.57 -23.34 49.80
CA ASN A 40 -27.17 -22.89 48.55
C ASN A 40 -26.85 -23.80 47.37
N CYS A 41 -25.78 -24.58 47.36
CA CYS A 41 -25.45 -25.49 46.26
C CYS A 41 -25.95 -26.92 46.48
N ILE A 42 -26.36 -27.26 47.70
CA ILE A 42 -26.78 -28.61 48.08
C ILE A 42 -28.26 -28.79 47.76
N GLU A 43 -28.60 -29.88 47.09
CA GLU A 43 -30.00 -30.30 46.90
C GLU A 43 -30.45 -31.16 48.07
N GLN A 44 -29.65 -32.18 48.43
CA GLN A 44 -30.01 -33.17 49.44
C GLN A 44 -28.75 -33.73 50.14
N ILE A 45 -28.90 -34.10 51.41
CA ILE A 45 -27.86 -34.78 52.20
C ILE A 45 -28.47 -36.07 52.75
N TYR A 46 -27.72 -37.17 52.62
CA TYR A 46 -28.12 -38.48 53.10
C TYR A 46 -27.17 -38.98 54.19
N ASP A 47 -27.74 -39.59 55.23
CA ASP A 47 -26.96 -40.30 56.25
C ASP A 47 -26.43 -41.66 55.74
N ASN A 48 -25.62 -42.33 56.56
CA ASN A 48 -25.10 -43.68 56.27
C ASN A 48 -26.18 -44.76 56.10
N LYS A 49 -27.45 -44.47 56.44
CA LYS A 49 -28.60 -45.37 56.32
C LYS A 49 -29.47 -45.04 55.11
N GLY A 50 -29.14 -43.99 54.35
CA GLY A 50 -29.90 -43.54 53.18
C GLY A 50 -31.08 -42.63 53.49
N ASN A 51 -31.20 -42.10 54.71
CA ASN A 51 -32.25 -41.14 55.06
C ASN A 51 -31.81 -39.71 54.74
N ILE A 52 -32.73 -38.89 54.26
CA ILE A 52 -32.50 -37.45 54.05
C ILE A 52 -32.37 -36.77 55.41
N ILE A 53 -31.29 -36.01 55.60
CA ILE A 53 -31.00 -35.25 56.81
C ILE A 53 -30.90 -33.76 56.50
N GLY A 54 -31.34 -32.91 57.43
CA GLY A 54 -31.19 -31.46 57.33
C GLY A 54 -29.77 -31.01 57.69
N LEU A 55 -29.39 -29.81 57.26
CA LEU A 55 -28.10 -29.18 57.63
C LEU A 55 -27.94 -29.02 59.15
N SER A 56 -29.04 -28.90 59.90
CA SER A 56 -29.06 -28.83 61.36
C SER A 56 -28.73 -30.14 62.06
N ASP A 57 -28.83 -31.27 61.36
CA ASP A 57 -28.69 -32.61 61.94
C ASP A 57 -27.30 -33.22 61.68
N ILE A 58 -26.43 -32.44 61.04
CA ILE A 58 -25.06 -32.81 60.70
C ILE A 58 -24.17 -32.81 61.94
N GLN A 59 -23.40 -33.89 62.12
CA GLN A 59 -22.39 -33.96 63.19
C GLN A 59 -20.97 -34.12 62.65
N LYS A 60 -20.01 -33.47 63.31
CA LYS A 60 -18.57 -33.65 63.04
C LYS A 60 -18.16 -35.13 63.06
N LYS A 61 -17.35 -35.54 62.07
CA LYS A 61 -16.88 -36.91 61.78
C LYS A 61 -17.94 -37.90 61.28
N GLN A 62 -19.18 -37.46 61.04
CA GLN A 62 -20.18 -38.27 60.35
C GLN A 62 -19.78 -38.46 58.88
N ASN A 63 -20.06 -39.63 58.34
CA ASN A 63 -20.01 -39.86 56.89
C ASN A 63 -21.40 -39.59 56.33
N VAL A 64 -21.44 -38.85 55.22
CA VAL A 64 -22.68 -38.48 54.52
C VAL A 64 -22.50 -38.63 53.02
N ARG A 65 -23.62 -38.76 52.31
CA ARG A 65 -23.67 -38.54 50.87
C ARG A 65 -24.29 -37.18 50.60
N ILE A 66 -23.60 -36.32 49.87
CA ILE A 66 -24.07 -34.97 49.55
C ILE A 66 -24.40 -34.92 48.06
N VAL A 67 -25.60 -34.46 47.72
CA VAL A 67 -26.05 -34.23 46.35
C VAL A 67 -26.07 -32.73 46.11
N PHE A 68 -25.26 -32.28 45.15
CA PHE A 68 -25.16 -30.90 44.73
C PHE A 68 -25.91 -30.66 43.42
N SER A 69 -26.49 -29.47 43.27
CA SER A 69 -27.11 -29.02 42.04
C SER A 69 -26.05 -28.51 41.06
N LEU A 70 -25.90 -29.14 39.88
CA LEU A 70 -24.92 -28.70 38.88
C LEU A 70 -25.17 -27.25 38.46
N TYR A 71 -26.43 -26.88 38.23
CA TYR A 71 -26.82 -25.51 37.90
C TYR A 71 -26.28 -24.48 38.92
N ARG A 72 -26.42 -24.76 40.21
CA ARG A 72 -25.96 -23.86 41.28
C ARG A 72 -24.43 -23.90 41.43
N LEU A 73 -23.80 -25.05 41.18
CA LEU A 73 -22.34 -25.16 41.13
C LEU A 73 -21.75 -24.33 39.98
N ASN A 74 -22.35 -24.33 38.80
CA ASN A 74 -21.88 -23.51 37.66
C ASN A 74 -21.90 -22.00 37.98
N GLN A 75 -22.88 -21.53 38.74
CA GLN A 75 -22.93 -20.13 39.19
C GLN A 75 -21.76 -19.75 40.10
N THR A 76 -21.18 -20.72 40.82
CA THR A 76 -19.99 -20.50 41.66
C THR A 76 -18.66 -20.57 40.89
N GLY A 77 -18.71 -20.93 39.61
CA GLY A 77 -17.54 -21.12 38.75
C GLY A 77 -17.01 -22.55 38.72
N TYR A 78 -17.74 -23.53 39.26
CA TYR A 78 -17.41 -24.95 39.11
C TYR A 78 -18.02 -25.51 37.82
N TYR A 79 -17.22 -26.22 37.04
CA TYR A 79 -17.67 -26.85 35.80
C TYR A 79 -17.16 -28.28 35.72
N GLU A 80 -18.07 -29.20 35.47
CA GLU A 80 -17.85 -30.63 35.35
C GLU A 80 -17.02 -30.97 34.11
N THR A 81 -17.26 -30.29 33.00
CA THR A 81 -16.55 -30.50 31.73
C THR A 81 -16.16 -29.18 31.07
N SER A 82 -15.10 -29.24 30.27
CA SER A 82 -14.67 -28.16 29.38
C SER A 82 -15.79 -27.69 28.44
N ASP A 83 -16.68 -28.60 28.03
CA ASP A 83 -17.79 -28.26 27.16
C ASP A 83 -18.88 -27.44 27.87
N VAL A 84 -19.26 -27.84 29.09
CA VAL A 84 -20.19 -27.04 29.91
C VAL A 84 -19.61 -25.66 30.22
N PHE A 85 -18.31 -25.59 30.52
CA PHE A 85 -17.61 -24.33 30.72
C PHE A 85 -17.77 -23.37 29.54
N VAL A 86 -17.51 -23.84 28.32
CA VAL A 86 -17.63 -23.01 27.10
C VAL A 86 -19.08 -22.61 26.84
N ARG A 87 -20.03 -23.56 26.94
CA ARG A 87 -21.45 -23.29 26.69
C ARG A 87 -22.00 -22.19 27.59
N LYS A 88 -21.56 -22.12 28.85
CA LYS A 88 -21.98 -21.10 29.82
C LYS A 88 -21.21 -19.78 29.71
N ASN A 89 -20.07 -19.76 29.01
CA ASN A 89 -19.16 -18.61 28.93
C ASN A 89 -18.73 -18.31 27.48
N LYS A 90 -19.68 -18.20 26.55
CA LYS A 90 -19.39 -18.06 25.10
C LYS A 90 -18.75 -16.74 24.65
N ILE A 91 -18.78 -15.70 25.48
CA ILE A 91 -18.41 -14.33 25.06
C ILE A 91 -17.42 -13.69 26.01
N ILE A 92 -17.51 -14.03 27.30
CA ILE A 92 -16.70 -13.43 28.36
C ILE A 92 -16.21 -14.55 29.27
N SER A 93 -14.91 -14.57 29.54
CA SER A 93 -14.34 -15.48 30.53
C SER A 93 -14.69 -15.05 31.95
N PRO A 94 -15.11 -15.99 32.83
CA PRO A 94 -15.30 -15.69 34.25
C PRO A 94 -13.95 -15.42 34.92
N ALA A 95 -13.96 -14.57 35.96
CA ALA A 95 -12.75 -14.18 36.70
C ALA A 95 -12.15 -15.31 37.55
N SER A 96 -12.95 -16.29 37.95
CA SER A 96 -12.52 -17.45 38.73
C SER A 96 -13.38 -18.65 38.36
N TYR A 97 -12.72 -19.76 38.04
CA TYR A 97 -13.39 -20.99 37.65
C TYR A 97 -12.51 -22.21 37.93
N TYR A 98 -13.15 -23.38 37.99
CA TYR A 98 -12.52 -24.68 38.07
C TYR A 98 -13.20 -25.64 37.10
N ILE A 99 -12.41 -26.38 36.33
CA ILE A 99 -12.92 -27.37 35.38
C ILE A 99 -12.44 -28.75 35.80
N GLN A 100 -13.37 -29.63 36.19
CA GLN A 100 -13.11 -30.93 36.79
C GLN A 100 -12.41 -31.90 35.84
N ASN A 101 -12.91 -32.05 34.59
CA ASN A 101 -12.36 -33.03 33.64
C ASN A 101 -10.88 -32.80 33.28
N ILE A 102 -10.41 -31.55 33.38
CA ILE A 102 -9.00 -31.17 33.15
C ILE A 102 -8.26 -30.85 34.46
N GLY A 103 -8.92 -30.99 35.62
CA GLY A 103 -8.35 -30.76 36.95
C GLY A 103 -7.80 -29.34 37.16
N PHE A 104 -8.36 -28.35 36.48
CA PHE A 104 -7.67 -27.10 36.23
C PHE A 104 -8.22 -25.92 37.04
N GLN A 105 -7.28 -25.18 37.64
CA GLN A 105 -7.49 -23.87 38.23
C GLN A 105 -6.42 -22.90 37.70
N ASN A 106 -6.83 -21.93 36.88
CA ASN A 106 -6.08 -20.69 36.58
C ASN A 106 -4.56 -20.83 36.20
N SER A 107 -4.16 -21.82 35.40
CA SER A 107 -2.77 -22.05 34.90
C SER A 107 -2.64 -22.25 33.36
N GLU A 108 -1.50 -22.72 32.82
CA GLU A 108 -1.19 -22.73 31.38
C GLU A 108 -1.74 -23.92 30.55
N HIS A 109 -2.96 -24.41 30.82
CA HIS A 109 -3.50 -25.54 30.05
C HIS A 109 -3.82 -25.15 28.59
N THR A 110 -3.47 -26.00 27.61
CA THR A 110 -3.62 -25.70 26.17
C THR A 110 -5.06 -25.33 25.78
N PHE A 111 -6.05 -26.07 26.27
CA PHE A 111 -7.48 -25.74 26.07
C PHE A 111 -7.82 -24.32 26.55
N ILE A 112 -7.25 -23.88 27.67
CA ILE A 112 -7.53 -22.56 28.25
C ILE A 112 -6.86 -21.46 27.43
N LYS A 113 -5.64 -21.71 26.92
CA LYS A 113 -4.98 -20.80 25.97
C LYS A 113 -5.82 -20.63 24.69
N LYS A 114 -6.32 -21.74 24.11
CA LYS A 114 -7.22 -21.72 22.94
C LYS A 114 -8.52 -20.95 23.23
N TYR A 115 -9.15 -21.25 24.36
CA TYR A 115 -10.38 -20.58 24.78
C TYR A 115 -10.20 -19.06 24.94
N HIS A 116 -9.13 -18.61 25.60
CA HIS A 116 -8.87 -17.18 25.76
C HIS A 116 -8.59 -16.47 24.43
N ALA A 117 -7.82 -17.10 23.53
CA ALA A 117 -7.59 -16.55 22.19
C ALA A 117 -8.90 -16.39 21.43
N LEU A 118 -9.77 -17.41 21.47
CA LEU A 118 -11.09 -17.38 20.84
C LEU A 118 -11.99 -16.28 21.40
N ILE A 119 -12.09 -16.16 22.74
CA ILE A 119 -12.89 -15.13 23.39
C ILE A 119 -12.41 -13.73 23.04
N ASN A 120 -11.10 -13.49 23.05
CA ASN A 120 -10.53 -12.21 22.65
C ASN A 120 -10.82 -11.89 21.18
N PHE A 121 -10.76 -12.89 20.31
CA PHE A 121 -11.11 -12.75 18.90
C PHE A 121 -12.59 -12.41 18.71
N ILE A 122 -13.50 -13.11 19.38
CA ILE A 122 -14.95 -12.82 19.39
C ILE A 122 -15.22 -11.38 19.86
N GLN A 123 -14.55 -10.95 20.93
CA GLN A 123 -14.69 -9.59 21.42
C GLN A 123 -14.23 -8.56 20.39
N SER A 124 -13.09 -8.81 19.72
CA SER A 124 -12.62 -7.93 18.65
C SER A 124 -13.56 -7.88 17.44
N ILE A 125 -14.17 -9.01 17.05
CA ILE A 125 -15.23 -9.04 16.03
C ILE A 125 -16.43 -8.20 16.49
N GLY A 126 -16.80 -8.33 17.76
CA GLY A 126 -17.82 -7.50 18.36
C GLY A 126 -17.49 -6.01 18.20
N ASP A 127 -16.27 -5.59 18.51
CA ASP A 127 -15.87 -4.19 18.41
C ASP A 127 -15.87 -3.67 16.95
N LEU A 128 -15.73 -4.55 15.97
CA LEU A 128 -15.91 -4.22 14.55
C LEU A 128 -17.38 -4.12 14.12
N ALA A 129 -18.28 -4.82 14.81
CA ALA A 129 -19.67 -4.92 14.43
C ALA A 129 -20.36 -3.56 14.55
N LYS A 130 -21.06 -3.15 13.49
CA LYS A 130 -21.88 -1.92 13.52
C LYS A 130 -23.14 -2.12 14.36
N TYR A 131 -23.68 -3.34 14.37
CA TYR A 131 -24.79 -3.74 15.21
C TYR A 131 -24.48 -5.08 15.88
N LYS A 132 -24.84 -5.19 17.16
CA LYS A 132 -24.82 -6.45 17.92
C LYS A 132 -26.25 -6.78 18.33
N GLU A 133 -26.71 -7.97 18.01
CA GLU A 133 -27.98 -8.50 18.48
C GLU A 133 -27.69 -9.61 19.49
N GLU A 134 -28.11 -9.39 20.74
CA GLU A 134 -27.93 -10.34 21.83
C GLU A 134 -29.28 -11.00 22.13
N SER A 135 -29.37 -12.30 21.83
CA SER A 135 -30.47 -13.16 22.27
C SER A 135 -29.99 -14.03 23.44
N PRO A 136 -30.90 -14.68 24.20
CA PRO A 136 -30.51 -15.52 25.35
C PRO A 136 -29.46 -16.59 25.04
N ASP A 137 -29.44 -17.10 23.81
CA ASP A 137 -28.60 -18.24 23.40
C ASP A 137 -27.56 -17.92 22.32
N ILE A 138 -27.75 -16.83 21.57
CA ILE A 138 -26.96 -16.48 20.39
C ILE A 138 -26.66 -14.97 20.37
N THR A 139 -25.40 -14.63 20.14
CA THR A 139 -24.98 -13.26 19.83
C THR A 139 -24.66 -13.16 18.35
N THR A 140 -25.30 -12.22 17.66
CA THR A 140 -25.08 -11.98 16.23
C THR A 140 -24.40 -10.64 16.02
N CYS A 141 -23.26 -10.67 15.32
CA CYS A 141 -22.51 -9.49 14.94
C CYS A 141 -22.83 -9.12 13.48
N VAL A 142 -23.25 -7.88 13.23
CA VAL A 142 -23.44 -7.37 11.88
C VAL A 142 -22.28 -6.44 11.52
N ILE A 143 -21.41 -6.92 10.63
CA ILE A 143 -20.24 -6.18 10.15
C ILE A 143 -20.61 -5.53 8.82
N ILE A 144 -20.38 -4.22 8.72
CA ILE A 144 -20.65 -3.45 7.49
C ILE A 144 -19.34 -2.85 7.02
N CYS A 145 -18.92 -3.22 5.81
CA CYS A 145 -17.78 -2.64 5.13
C CYS A 145 -18.22 -2.23 3.73
N GLU A 146 -17.97 -0.96 3.38
CA GLU A 146 -18.38 -0.37 2.10
C GLU A 146 -19.88 -0.59 1.79
N GLN A 147 -20.20 -1.35 0.72
CA GLN A 147 -21.57 -1.66 0.29
C GLN A 147 -22.00 -3.10 0.64
N LYS A 148 -21.19 -3.83 1.42
CA LYS A 148 -21.49 -5.21 1.82
C LYS A 148 -21.85 -5.24 3.30
N ALA A 149 -22.67 -6.22 3.67
CA ALA A 149 -22.97 -6.54 5.07
C ALA A 149 -22.74 -8.04 5.30
N LEU A 150 -22.11 -8.38 6.41
CA LEU A 150 -21.92 -9.74 6.88
C LEU A 150 -22.69 -9.90 8.19
N ILE A 151 -23.62 -10.85 8.21
CA ILE A 151 -24.33 -11.29 9.42
C ILE A 151 -23.54 -12.48 9.97
N LEU A 152 -23.00 -12.35 11.17
CA LEU A 152 -22.16 -13.38 11.80
C LEU A 152 -22.75 -13.80 13.16
N PRO A 153 -23.59 -14.84 13.19
CA PRO A 153 -24.01 -15.48 14.44
C PRO A 153 -22.82 -16.19 15.10
N ILE A 154 -22.50 -15.86 16.34
CA ILE A 154 -21.43 -16.48 17.13
C ILE A 154 -21.97 -17.79 17.74
N ILE A 155 -22.01 -18.82 16.92
CA ILE A 155 -22.49 -20.16 17.29
C ILE A 155 -21.29 -21.10 17.31
N TYR A 156 -20.99 -21.68 18.47
CA TYR A 156 -19.98 -22.71 18.67
C TYR A 156 -20.23 -23.50 19.96
N SER A 157 -19.65 -24.70 20.04
CA SER A 157 -19.70 -25.61 21.18
C SER A 157 -18.34 -25.70 21.89
N GLY A 158 -18.28 -26.31 23.07
CA GLY A 158 -16.99 -26.57 23.69
C GLY A 158 -16.22 -27.72 23.05
N GLU A 159 -16.92 -28.65 22.40
CA GLU A 159 -16.29 -29.63 21.51
C GLU A 159 -15.52 -28.96 20.38
N ASP A 160 -16.03 -27.87 19.79
CA ASP A 160 -15.32 -27.11 18.77
C ASP A 160 -13.99 -26.55 19.29
N VAL A 161 -13.97 -26.03 20.53
CA VAL A 161 -12.74 -25.50 21.16
C VAL A 161 -11.70 -26.58 21.41
N VAL A 162 -12.15 -27.82 21.69
CA VAL A 162 -11.28 -28.97 21.94
C VAL A 162 -10.77 -29.58 20.62
N ASN A 163 -11.67 -29.76 19.66
CA ASN A 163 -11.43 -30.55 18.46
C ASN A 163 -10.87 -29.73 17.30
N ILE A 164 -11.17 -28.43 17.23
CA ILE A 164 -10.64 -27.56 16.17
C ILE A 164 -9.24 -27.12 16.55
N ASP A 165 -8.29 -27.37 15.66
CA ASP A 165 -6.93 -26.87 15.78
C ASP A 165 -6.78 -25.52 15.07
N PHE A 166 -7.41 -24.49 15.64
CA PHE A 166 -7.20 -23.13 15.15
C PHE A 166 -5.87 -22.57 15.68
N PRO A 167 -5.14 -21.82 14.83
CA PRO A 167 -3.80 -21.32 15.12
C PRO A 167 -3.85 -20.12 16.09
N ILE A 168 -3.31 -20.28 17.31
CA ILE A 168 -3.44 -19.29 18.38
C ILE A 168 -2.72 -17.98 18.03
N GLU A 169 -1.53 -18.04 17.43
CA GLU A 169 -0.72 -16.84 17.17
C GLU A 169 -1.35 -15.95 16.09
N GLU A 170 -1.82 -16.57 15.01
CA GLU A 170 -2.51 -15.95 13.88
C GLU A 170 -3.84 -15.33 14.32
N MET A 171 -4.58 -16.01 15.21
CA MET A 171 -5.82 -15.47 15.79
C MET A 171 -5.53 -14.29 16.71
N ASN A 172 -4.50 -14.35 17.54
CA ASN A 172 -4.08 -13.23 18.38
C ASN A 172 -3.63 -12.04 17.51
N TYR A 173 -2.91 -12.30 16.42
CA TYR A 173 -2.54 -11.26 15.46
C TYR A 173 -3.77 -10.57 14.87
N ALA A 174 -4.75 -11.33 14.36
CA ALA A 174 -5.98 -10.79 13.80
C ALA A 174 -6.77 -9.98 14.86
N THR A 175 -6.83 -10.49 16.10
CA THR A 175 -7.44 -9.81 17.25
C THR A 175 -6.81 -8.43 17.49
N GLU A 176 -5.49 -8.37 17.58
CA GLU A 176 -4.78 -7.10 17.81
C GLU A 176 -4.90 -6.15 16.61
N LEU A 177 -4.90 -6.68 15.39
CA LEU A 177 -5.17 -5.89 14.18
C LEU A 177 -6.58 -5.28 14.20
N PHE A 178 -7.60 -6.04 14.61
CA PHE A 178 -8.98 -5.58 14.69
C PHE A 178 -9.18 -4.48 15.74
N LYS A 179 -8.40 -4.50 16.82
CA LYS A 179 -8.38 -3.41 17.83
C LYS A 179 -7.67 -2.14 17.36
N LYS A 180 -6.77 -2.22 16.35
CA LYS A 180 -6.09 -1.03 15.82
C LYS A 180 -7.07 -0.06 15.15
N ASN A 181 -6.73 1.23 15.22
CA ASN A 181 -7.47 2.29 14.53
C ASN A 181 -7.13 2.30 13.04
N ASN A 182 -8.16 2.17 12.20
CA ASN A 182 -8.20 2.47 10.76
C ASN A 182 -6.90 2.24 9.96
N SER A 183 -6.33 1.04 10.02
CA SER A 183 -5.27 0.63 9.11
C SER A 183 -5.83 0.00 7.83
N GLU A 184 -5.14 0.19 6.71
CA GLU A 184 -5.49 -0.45 5.42
C GLU A 184 -5.44 -1.98 5.53
N GLU A 185 -4.47 -2.50 6.28
CA GLU A 185 -4.35 -3.92 6.64
C GLU A 185 -5.61 -4.45 7.34
N LYS A 186 -6.15 -3.71 8.32
CA LYS A 186 -7.39 -4.07 9.03
C LYS A 186 -8.58 -4.13 8.07
N LEU A 187 -8.72 -3.14 7.19
CA LEU A 187 -9.82 -3.13 6.21
C LEU A 187 -9.74 -4.31 5.24
N LEU A 188 -8.54 -4.69 4.81
CA LEU A 188 -8.34 -5.85 3.94
C LEU A 188 -8.68 -7.16 4.66
N PHE A 189 -8.30 -7.33 5.92
CA PHE A 189 -8.71 -8.50 6.71
C PHE A 189 -10.24 -8.56 6.88
N ILE A 190 -10.91 -7.43 7.10
CA ILE A 190 -12.38 -7.38 7.21
C ILE A 190 -13.02 -7.74 5.87
N ASN A 191 -12.53 -7.20 4.75
CA ASN A 191 -13.04 -7.52 3.42
C ASN A 191 -12.85 -9.01 3.10
N GLU A 192 -11.69 -9.57 3.41
CA GLU A 192 -11.41 -10.99 3.25
C GLU A 192 -12.33 -11.84 4.13
N LEU A 193 -12.57 -11.44 5.39
CA LEU A 193 -13.51 -12.13 6.28
C LEU A 193 -14.93 -12.19 5.68
N MET A 194 -15.38 -11.08 5.11
CA MET A 194 -16.71 -11.00 4.46
C MET A 194 -16.79 -11.86 3.22
N GLU A 195 -15.74 -11.88 2.40
CA GLU A 195 -15.67 -12.71 1.20
C GLU A 195 -15.58 -14.21 1.55
N PHE A 196 -14.74 -14.55 2.52
CA PHE A 196 -14.52 -15.91 3.02
C PHE A 196 -15.80 -16.57 3.53
N LEU A 197 -16.69 -15.79 4.13
CA LEU A 197 -17.96 -16.26 4.70
C LEU A 197 -19.18 -16.03 3.81
N SER A 198 -19.02 -15.39 2.65
CA SER A 198 -20.12 -14.97 1.78
C SER A 198 -20.99 -16.13 1.28
N ASN A 199 -20.38 -17.27 0.96
CA ASN A 199 -21.05 -18.46 0.44
C ASN A 199 -21.39 -19.49 1.54
N VAL A 200 -21.18 -19.15 2.81
CA VAL A 200 -21.48 -20.02 3.95
C VAL A 200 -22.84 -19.65 4.52
N THR A 201 -23.68 -20.66 4.76
CA THR A 201 -24.98 -20.51 5.44
C THR A 201 -24.80 -19.85 6.79
N GLU A 202 -25.65 -18.88 7.15
CA GLU A 202 -25.43 -17.97 8.29
C GLU A 202 -25.16 -18.70 9.61
N GLU A 203 -25.93 -19.75 9.89
CA GLU A 203 -25.83 -20.57 11.11
C GLU A 203 -24.47 -21.28 11.25
N ASN A 204 -23.78 -21.54 10.14
CA ASN A 204 -22.51 -22.27 10.11
C ASN A 204 -21.29 -21.35 9.96
N ARG A 205 -21.47 -20.04 9.75
CA ARG A 205 -20.38 -19.10 9.42
C ARG A 205 -19.28 -19.09 10.46
N PHE A 206 -19.62 -19.06 11.75
CA PHE A 206 -18.62 -18.94 12.80
C PHE A 206 -17.84 -20.24 12.99
N VAL A 207 -18.50 -21.40 13.05
CA VAL A 207 -17.82 -22.71 13.11
C VAL A 207 -16.92 -22.91 11.88
N TYR A 208 -17.41 -22.57 10.69
CA TYR A 208 -16.62 -22.64 9.45
C TYR A 208 -15.37 -21.74 9.51
N LEU A 209 -15.50 -20.53 10.05
CA LEU A 209 -14.37 -19.63 10.27
C LEU A 209 -13.32 -20.25 11.20
N LEU A 210 -13.75 -20.89 12.29
CA LEU A 210 -12.84 -21.55 13.23
C LEU A 210 -12.12 -22.73 12.57
N GLN A 211 -12.84 -23.58 11.84
CA GLN A 211 -12.28 -24.76 11.16
C GLN A 211 -11.25 -24.38 10.09
N ASN A 212 -11.46 -23.25 9.40
CA ASN A 212 -10.63 -22.83 8.27
C ASN A 212 -9.87 -21.52 8.55
N PHE A 213 -9.56 -21.24 9.82
CA PHE A 213 -8.97 -19.96 10.22
C PHE A 213 -7.61 -19.71 9.57
N ASN A 214 -6.77 -20.74 9.43
CA ASN A 214 -5.48 -20.66 8.73
C ASN A 214 -5.63 -20.19 7.28
N GLU A 215 -6.67 -20.66 6.58
CA GLU A 215 -6.93 -20.28 5.20
C GLU A 215 -7.38 -18.82 5.12
N TYR A 216 -8.32 -18.42 5.97
CA TYR A 216 -8.75 -17.01 6.10
C TYR A 216 -7.55 -16.08 6.38
N TYR A 217 -6.71 -16.46 7.35
CA TYR A 217 -5.53 -15.68 7.72
C TYR A 217 -4.55 -15.55 6.55
N SER A 218 -4.23 -16.66 5.88
CA SER A 218 -3.29 -16.67 4.76
C SER A 218 -3.79 -15.81 3.60
N LYS A 219 -5.07 -15.94 3.23
CA LYS A 219 -5.70 -15.10 2.21
C LYS A 219 -5.66 -13.61 2.59
N SER A 220 -5.90 -13.29 3.85
CA SER A 220 -5.86 -11.90 4.34
C SER A 220 -4.46 -11.30 4.23
N ILE A 221 -3.43 -12.07 4.59
CA ILE A 221 -2.02 -11.68 4.45
C ILE A 221 -1.66 -11.50 2.97
N ASP A 222 -2.05 -12.44 2.10
CA ASP A 222 -1.78 -12.35 0.66
C ASP A 222 -2.44 -11.11 0.04
N SER A 223 -3.69 -10.82 0.40
CA SER A 223 -4.43 -9.62 0.00
C SER A 223 -3.69 -8.34 0.44
N PHE A 224 -3.16 -8.31 1.67
CA PHE A 224 -2.35 -7.19 2.15
C PHE A 224 -1.00 -7.04 1.43
N GLN A 225 -0.27 -8.14 1.23
CA GLN A 225 1.00 -8.11 0.49
C GLN A 225 0.82 -7.65 -0.95
N TYR A 226 -0.26 -8.10 -1.61
CA TYR A 226 -0.64 -7.65 -2.94
C TYR A 226 -0.94 -6.16 -2.97
N TYR A 227 -1.69 -5.66 -1.99
CA TYR A 227 -1.96 -4.23 -1.84
C TYR A 227 -0.66 -3.41 -1.70
N ILE A 228 0.26 -3.81 -0.82
CA ILE A 228 1.55 -3.11 -0.61
C ILE A 228 2.41 -3.11 -1.89
N ARG A 229 2.46 -4.24 -2.59
CA ARG A 229 3.19 -4.37 -3.85
C ARG A 229 2.61 -3.44 -4.93
N ASN A 230 1.29 -3.41 -5.08
CA ASN A 230 0.62 -2.53 -6.02
C ASN A 230 0.74 -1.05 -5.66
N PHE A 231 0.66 -0.71 -4.37
CA PHE A 231 0.87 0.65 -3.91
C PHE A 231 2.28 1.14 -4.25
N SER A 232 3.28 0.29 -4.01
CA SER A 232 4.68 0.58 -4.34
C SER A 232 4.90 0.71 -5.85
N TYR A 233 4.26 -0.15 -6.66
CA TYR A 233 4.28 -0.03 -8.12
C TYR A 233 3.61 1.28 -8.59
N ASN A 234 2.42 1.62 -8.09
CA ASN A 234 1.70 2.83 -8.46
C ASN A 234 2.45 4.09 -8.04
N LYS A 235 3.10 4.07 -6.87
CA LYS A 235 3.97 5.15 -6.41
C LYS A 235 5.17 5.33 -7.35
N LEU A 236 5.88 4.24 -7.69
CA LEU A 236 6.98 4.29 -8.64
C LEU A 236 6.52 4.83 -10.01
N LYS A 237 5.39 4.34 -10.53
CA LYS A 237 4.83 4.82 -11.79
C LYS A 237 4.50 6.31 -11.74
N SER A 238 3.87 6.78 -10.67
CA SER A 238 3.58 8.21 -10.46
C SER A 238 4.85 9.06 -10.40
N GLU A 239 5.90 8.59 -9.71
CA GLU A 239 7.19 9.28 -9.69
C GLU A 239 7.81 9.39 -11.08
N LEU A 240 7.77 8.31 -11.87
CA LEU A 240 8.25 8.30 -13.26
C LEU A 240 7.43 9.24 -14.15
N ASP A 241 6.10 9.17 -14.10
CA ASP A 241 5.20 10.02 -14.90
C ASP A 241 5.42 11.50 -14.58
N ASN A 242 5.58 11.86 -13.30
CA ASN A 242 5.89 13.23 -12.89
C ASN A 242 7.25 13.71 -13.40
N ALA A 243 8.28 12.86 -13.31
CA ALA A 243 9.60 13.17 -13.84
C ALA A 243 9.57 13.35 -15.37
N ILE A 244 8.89 12.45 -16.09
CA ILE A 244 8.69 12.52 -17.54
C ILE A 244 8.01 13.84 -17.93
N LEU A 245 6.94 14.22 -17.22
CA LEU A 245 6.22 15.47 -17.46
C LEU A 245 7.13 16.69 -17.21
N ASP A 246 7.90 16.69 -16.13
CA ASP A 246 8.81 17.78 -15.79
C ASP A 246 9.93 17.94 -16.83
N TYR A 247 10.61 16.86 -17.21
CA TYR A 247 11.64 16.91 -18.25
C TYR A 247 11.07 17.28 -19.61
N SER A 248 9.89 16.78 -19.97
CA SER A 248 9.20 17.16 -21.21
C SER A 248 8.91 18.66 -21.25
N LYS A 249 8.43 19.24 -20.13
CA LYS A 249 8.21 20.68 -20.01
C LYS A 249 9.50 21.48 -20.15
N LYS A 250 10.59 21.02 -19.54
CA LYS A 250 11.92 21.66 -19.66
C LYS A 250 12.42 21.66 -21.10
N ILE A 251 12.30 20.53 -21.81
CA ILE A 251 12.64 20.44 -23.23
C ILE A 251 11.77 21.38 -24.05
N GLN A 252 10.45 21.40 -23.81
CA GLN A 252 9.53 22.29 -24.51
C GLN A 252 9.82 23.77 -24.26
N SER A 253 10.23 24.15 -23.05
CA SER A 253 10.61 25.53 -22.74
C SER A 253 11.78 25.99 -23.63
N VAL A 254 12.81 25.15 -23.77
CA VAL A 254 13.95 25.44 -24.66
C VAL A 254 13.51 25.66 -26.10
N ILE A 255 12.53 24.87 -26.58
CA ILE A 255 11.96 25.04 -27.92
C ILE A 255 11.23 26.38 -28.04
N ASN A 256 10.34 26.68 -27.09
CA ASN A 256 9.52 27.89 -27.12
C ASN A 256 10.39 29.15 -27.08
N ASP A 257 11.45 29.13 -26.28
CA ASP A 257 12.42 30.23 -26.19
C ASP A 257 13.19 30.41 -27.51
N ALA A 258 13.53 29.31 -28.19
CA ALA A 258 14.20 29.35 -29.48
C ALA A 258 13.27 29.77 -30.64
N GLN A 259 11.99 29.41 -30.61
CA GLN A 259 11.07 29.49 -31.75
C GLN A 259 10.96 30.90 -32.34
N SER A 260 10.78 31.92 -31.49
CA SER A 260 10.67 33.32 -31.95
C SER A 260 11.94 33.82 -32.65
N LYS A 261 13.11 33.41 -32.15
CA LYS A 261 14.42 33.77 -32.72
C LYS A 261 14.69 33.03 -34.02
N LEU A 262 14.29 31.76 -34.11
CA LEU A 262 14.45 30.95 -35.31
C LEU A 262 13.68 31.53 -36.51
N ILE A 263 12.50 32.13 -36.28
CA ILE A 263 11.72 32.80 -37.32
C ILE A 263 12.41 34.09 -37.80
N ALA A 264 13.11 34.79 -36.91
CA ALA A 264 13.82 36.03 -37.26
C ALA A 264 15.03 35.79 -38.19
N ILE A 265 15.64 34.60 -38.14
CA ILE A 265 16.86 34.27 -38.89
C ILE A 265 16.61 34.36 -40.42
N PRO A 266 15.66 33.64 -41.05
CA PRO A 266 15.39 33.78 -42.48
C PRO A 266 15.00 35.20 -42.89
N ALA A 267 14.19 35.90 -42.09
CA ALA A 267 13.73 37.24 -42.39
C ALA A 267 14.88 38.26 -42.45
N ALA A 268 15.80 38.21 -41.48
CA ALA A 268 16.99 39.04 -41.47
C ALA A 268 17.89 38.78 -42.69
N PHE A 269 18.02 37.52 -43.09
CA PHE A 269 18.84 37.15 -44.24
C PHE A 269 18.23 37.58 -45.58
N VAL A 270 16.91 37.40 -45.77
CA VAL A 270 16.21 37.89 -46.96
C VAL A 270 16.33 39.41 -47.06
N LEU A 271 16.18 40.12 -45.94
CA LEU A 271 16.33 41.57 -45.89
C LEU A 271 17.75 42.01 -46.26
N ALA A 272 18.78 41.34 -45.73
CA ALA A 272 20.16 41.63 -46.07
C ALA A 272 20.43 41.41 -47.58
N ALA A 273 20.01 40.26 -48.11
CA ALA A 273 20.19 39.92 -49.53
C ALA A 273 19.48 40.92 -50.48
N ALA A 274 18.27 41.34 -50.15
CA ALA A 274 17.49 42.27 -50.97
C ALA A 274 18.06 43.70 -51.02
N ASN A 275 18.89 44.08 -50.04
CA ASN A 275 19.44 45.43 -49.92
C ASN A 275 20.87 45.58 -50.46
N ILE A 276 21.49 44.50 -50.95
CA ILE A 276 22.81 44.55 -51.58
C ILE A 276 22.71 45.25 -52.94
N GLU A 277 23.54 46.27 -53.16
CA GLU A 277 23.65 46.98 -54.43
C GLU A 277 24.74 46.34 -55.29
N PHE A 278 24.35 45.56 -56.30
CA PHE A 278 25.29 44.85 -57.17
C PHE A 278 26.03 45.77 -58.16
N ASP A 279 25.46 46.93 -58.50
CA ASP A 279 26.08 47.89 -59.41
C ASP A 279 27.29 48.61 -58.80
N ASN A 280 27.28 48.81 -57.48
CA ASN A 280 28.39 49.42 -56.73
C ASN A 280 28.78 48.53 -55.55
N ILE A 281 29.50 47.46 -55.86
CA ILE A 281 29.90 46.41 -54.92
C ILE A 281 30.65 47.00 -53.72
N LEU A 282 31.59 47.92 -53.94
CA LEU A 282 32.41 48.54 -52.89
C LEU A 282 31.71 49.68 -52.13
N SER A 283 30.39 49.85 -52.27
CA SER A 283 29.66 50.86 -51.52
C SER A 283 29.79 50.63 -50.00
N ILE A 284 29.90 51.72 -49.24
CA ILE A 284 29.90 51.68 -47.77
C ILE A 284 28.67 50.94 -47.24
N LYS A 285 27.54 51.06 -47.93
CA LYS A 285 26.29 50.36 -47.64
C LYS A 285 26.46 48.83 -47.67
N ASN A 286 27.04 48.27 -48.74
CA ASN A 286 27.23 46.82 -48.86
C ASN A 286 28.18 46.27 -47.78
N ILE A 287 29.27 46.99 -47.50
CA ILE A 287 30.22 46.64 -46.44
C ILE A 287 29.51 46.64 -45.07
N ALA A 288 28.71 47.67 -44.79
CA ALA A 288 27.93 47.75 -43.56
C ALA A 288 26.91 46.62 -43.43
N ILE A 289 26.24 46.23 -44.52
CA ILE A 289 25.31 45.09 -44.55
C ILE A 289 26.06 43.79 -44.21
N LEU A 290 27.19 43.51 -44.85
CA LEU A 290 27.98 42.30 -44.58
C LEU A 290 28.47 42.23 -43.14
N ILE A 291 29.01 43.33 -42.60
CA ILE A 291 29.45 43.40 -41.20
C ILE A 291 28.27 43.13 -40.26
N SER A 292 27.13 43.78 -40.51
CA SER A 292 25.90 43.61 -39.71
C SER A 292 25.41 42.15 -39.75
N LEU A 293 25.55 41.49 -40.89
CA LEU A 293 25.17 40.08 -41.07
C LEU A 293 25.99 39.13 -40.18
N TYR A 294 27.31 39.34 -40.11
CA TYR A 294 28.18 38.55 -39.24
C TYR A 294 27.96 38.85 -37.76
N ILE A 295 27.71 40.11 -37.39
CA ILE A 295 27.34 40.46 -36.02
C ILE A 295 26.04 39.75 -35.62
N PHE A 296 25.02 39.79 -36.49
CA PHE A 296 23.77 39.08 -36.27
C PHE A 296 23.98 37.57 -36.14
N ALA A 297 24.72 36.96 -37.06
CA ALA A 297 25.03 35.52 -37.03
C ALA A 297 25.80 35.13 -35.76
N LEU A 298 26.72 35.96 -35.27
CA LEU A 298 27.43 35.76 -34.01
C LEU A 298 26.48 35.77 -32.82
N LEU A 299 25.61 36.78 -32.70
CA LEU A 299 24.65 36.90 -31.60
C LEU A 299 23.68 35.71 -31.56
N ILE A 300 23.16 35.32 -32.73
CA ILE A 300 22.32 34.12 -32.86
C ILE A 300 23.12 32.85 -32.54
N GLY A 301 24.38 32.77 -32.95
CA GLY A 301 25.28 31.65 -32.64
C GLY A 301 25.46 31.46 -31.14
N ILE A 302 25.72 32.54 -30.39
CA ILE A 302 25.79 32.52 -28.92
C ILE A 302 24.48 32.00 -28.32
N PHE A 303 23.35 32.52 -28.80
CA PHE A 303 22.03 32.10 -28.33
C PHE A 303 21.77 30.62 -28.57
N LEU A 304 22.03 30.11 -29.78
CA LEU A 304 21.83 28.69 -30.13
C LEU A 304 22.75 27.77 -29.32
N ASN A 305 24.00 28.18 -29.09
CA ASN A 305 24.94 27.45 -28.24
C ASN A 305 24.44 27.36 -26.79
N ASN A 306 23.87 28.44 -26.25
CA ASN A 306 23.25 28.41 -24.93
C ASN A 306 22.11 27.38 -24.87
N GLN A 307 21.19 27.39 -25.84
CA GLN A 307 20.10 26.41 -25.88
C GLN A 307 20.61 24.96 -25.99
N SER A 308 21.67 24.73 -26.77
CA SER A 308 22.31 23.41 -26.85
C SER A 308 22.93 22.98 -25.51
N SER A 309 23.53 23.92 -24.78
CA SER A 309 24.09 23.66 -23.44
C SER A 309 22.99 23.26 -22.45
N VAL A 310 21.86 23.97 -22.45
CA VAL A 310 20.71 23.64 -21.60
C VAL A 310 20.16 22.26 -21.92
N LEU A 311 19.98 21.89 -23.19
CA LEU A 311 19.56 20.53 -23.56
C LEU A 311 20.56 19.45 -23.11
N ASN A 312 21.86 19.74 -23.14
CA ASN A 312 22.87 18.81 -22.63
C ASN A 312 22.78 18.64 -21.11
N MET A 313 22.54 19.73 -20.36
CA MET A 313 22.29 19.62 -18.91
C MET A 313 21.03 18.80 -18.61
N ILE A 314 19.95 18.99 -19.39
CA ILE A 314 18.73 18.19 -19.25
C ILE A 314 19.02 16.70 -19.49
N ASP A 315 19.78 16.37 -20.55
CA ASP A 315 20.18 14.98 -20.86
C ASP A 315 20.96 14.34 -19.71
N ILE A 316 21.99 15.03 -19.19
CA ILE A 316 22.77 14.56 -18.03
C ILE A 316 21.86 14.31 -16.82
N ASN A 317 20.93 15.23 -16.54
CA ASN A 317 20.00 15.09 -15.42
C ASN A 317 19.06 13.88 -15.61
N ILE A 318 18.59 13.62 -16.84
CA ILE A 318 17.79 12.44 -17.16
C ILE A 318 18.62 11.17 -16.94
N GLN A 319 19.86 11.11 -17.42
CA GLN A 319 20.71 9.93 -17.23
C GLN A 319 21.03 9.68 -15.75
N SER A 320 21.31 10.75 -15.00
CA SER A 320 21.54 10.69 -13.55
C SER A 320 20.30 10.18 -12.81
N TYR A 321 19.11 10.71 -13.14
CA TYR A 321 17.85 10.25 -12.58
C TYR A 321 17.58 8.77 -12.89
N LYS A 322 17.81 8.31 -14.12
CA LYS A 322 17.70 6.88 -14.47
C LYS A 322 18.68 6.03 -13.67
N GLY A 323 19.88 6.55 -13.39
CA GLY A 323 20.93 5.89 -12.63
C GLY A 323 20.59 5.61 -11.17
N THR A 324 19.68 6.38 -10.55
CA THR A 324 19.28 6.17 -9.15
C THR A 324 18.50 4.86 -8.92
N PHE A 325 17.98 4.25 -9.98
CA PHE A 325 17.09 3.08 -9.89
C PHE A 325 17.78 1.71 -10.03
N GLY A 326 19.12 1.64 -10.14
CA GLY A 326 20.00 0.48 -9.86
C GLY A 326 19.70 -0.90 -10.51
N GLY A 327 18.49 -1.43 -10.36
CA GLY A 327 17.99 -2.72 -10.88
C GLY A 327 16.67 -2.66 -11.67
N ASN A 328 15.86 -1.60 -11.57
CA ASN A 328 14.60 -1.45 -12.33
C ASN A 328 14.81 -0.86 -13.73
N SER A 329 16.00 -1.04 -14.31
CA SER A 329 16.47 -0.24 -15.44
C SER A 329 15.61 -0.37 -16.69
N ASN A 330 14.99 -1.52 -16.96
CA ASN A 330 14.19 -1.71 -18.17
C ASN A 330 12.88 -0.93 -18.10
N VAL A 331 12.13 -1.04 -17.00
CA VAL A 331 10.87 -0.28 -16.80
C VAL A 331 11.12 1.23 -16.86
N VAL A 332 12.21 1.68 -16.23
CA VAL A 332 12.59 3.09 -16.23
C VAL A 332 13.05 3.55 -17.63
N LYS A 333 13.84 2.74 -18.33
CA LYS A 333 14.25 3.03 -19.72
C LYS A 333 13.04 3.16 -20.63
N ASP A 334 12.13 2.19 -20.57
CA ASP A 334 10.93 2.14 -21.41
C ASP A 334 10.04 3.35 -21.20
N ALA A 335 9.84 3.77 -19.95
CA ALA A 335 9.06 4.95 -19.60
C ALA A 335 9.64 6.25 -20.23
N PHE A 336 10.97 6.34 -20.35
CA PHE A 336 11.65 7.53 -20.86
C PHE A 336 11.93 7.55 -22.36
N ILE A 337 11.63 6.47 -23.12
CA ILE A 337 11.91 6.37 -24.56
C ILE A 337 11.42 7.60 -25.34
N LEU A 338 10.20 8.07 -25.05
CA LEU A 338 9.61 9.20 -25.75
C LEU A 338 10.31 10.52 -25.43
N VAL A 339 10.70 10.73 -24.18
CA VAL A 339 11.43 11.93 -23.73
C VAL A 339 12.81 11.97 -24.37
N ASP A 340 13.53 10.86 -24.37
CA ASP A 340 14.85 10.75 -24.99
C ASP A 340 14.79 11.02 -26.49
N LYS A 341 13.78 10.46 -27.17
CA LYS A 341 13.56 10.67 -28.60
C LYS A 341 13.29 12.15 -28.91
N GLU A 342 12.47 12.82 -28.11
CA GLU A 342 12.16 14.23 -28.31
C GLU A 342 13.38 15.11 -28.03
N LEU A 343 14.15 14.81 -26.98
CA LEU A 343 15.41 15.50 -26.66
C LEU A 343 16.40 15.41 -27.82
N MET A 344 16.62 14.21 -28.37
CA MET A 344 17.51 14.00 -29.52
C MET A 344 17.03 14.75 -30.76
N LYS A 345 15.72 14.77 -31.01
CA LYS A 345 15.11 15.53 -32.11
C LYS A 345 15.37 17.04 -31.97
N GLN A 346 15.30 17.58 -30.76
CA GLN A 346 15.58 19.00 -30.53
C GLN A 346 17.06 19.34 -30.65
N LYS A 347 17.97 18.49 -30.14
CA LYS A 347 19.41 18.64 -30.36
C LYS A 347 19.74 18.69 -31.87
N ASN A 348 19.17 17.78 -32.65
CA ASN A 348 19.35 17.76 -34.11
C ASN A 348 18.81 19.02 -34.79
N ARG A 349 17.64 19.53 -34.38
CA ARG A 349 17.06 20.76 -34.92
C ARG A 349 17.95 21.98 -34.66
N LEU A 350 18.46 22.14 -33.44
CA LEU A 350 19.39 23.22 -33.10
C LEU A 350 20.68 23.14 -33.91
N PHE A 351 21.23 21.94 -34.07
CA PHE A 351 22.41 21.71 -34.89
C PHE A 351 22.18 22.14 -36.34
N ILE A 352 21.07 21.74 -36.96
CA ILE A 352 20.72 22.16 -38.34
C ILE A 352 20.62 23.69 -38.42
N THR A 353 19.97 24.34 -37.45
CA THR A 353 19.88 25.81 -37.43
C THR A 353 21.25 26.47 -37.34
N GLN A 354 22.17 25.95 -36.53
CA GLN A 354 23.53 26.50 -36.44
C GLN A 354 24.24 26.47 -37.79
N PHE A 355 24.10 25.38 -38.54
CA PHE A 355 24.62 25.29 -39.91
C PHE A 355 24.02 26.36 -40.82
N ILE A 356 22.70 26.55 -40.77
CA ILE A 356 22.02 27.56 -41.59
C ILE A 356 22.48 28.98 -41.22
N ASN A 357 22.60 29.27 -39.92
CA ASN A 357 22.98 30.58 -39.41
C ASN A 357 24.37 31.03 -39.90
N TRP A 358 25.33 30.12 -40.00
CA TRP A 358 26.68 30.42 -40.51
C TRP A 358 26.81 30.24 -42.02
N GLY A 359 26.04 29.32 -42.61
CA GLY A 359 26.07 29.04 -44.04
C GLY A 359 25.59 30.20 -44.89
N ILE A 360 24.57 30.93 -44.42
CA ILE A 360 23.99 32.04 -45.20
C ILE A 360 24.96 33.24 -45.34
N PRO A 361 25.59 33.77 -44.26
CA PRO A 361 26.62 34.79 -44.39
C PRO A 361 27.80 34.35 -45.26
N ALA A 362 28.23 33.09 -45.15
CA ALA A 362 29.30 32.54 -45.98
C ALA A 362 28.91 32.48 -47.47
N LEU A 363 27.67 32.10 -47.77
CA LEU A 363 27.15 32.08 -49.14
C LEU A 363 27.05 33.50 -49.73
N LEU A 364 26.53 34.47 -48.97
CA LEU A 364 26.39 35.86 -49.43
C LEU A 364 27.75 36.53 -49.63
N THR A 365 28.73 36.25 -48.78
CA THR A 365 30.10 36.74 -48.98
C THR A 365 30.78 36.09 -50.18
N LEU A 366 30.57 34.79 -50.41
CA LEU A 366 31.06 34.12 -51.61
C LEU A 366 30.48 34.76 -52.87
N LEU A 367 29.17 35.00 -52.89
CA LEU A 367 28.50 35.66 -54.01
C LEU A 367 29.06 37.08 -54.22
N TYR A 368 29.24 37.84 -53.15
CA TYR A 368 29.87 39.16 -53.18
C TYR A 368 31.28 39.12 -53.81
N ILE A 369 32.11 38.14 -53.43
CA ILE A 369 33.46 37.96 -53.99
C ILE A 369 33.41 37.61 -55.49
N VAL A 370 32.49 36.73 -55.90
CA VAL A 370 32.34 36.33 -57.30
C VAL A 370 31.95 37.54 -58.18
N VAL A 371 30.97 38.33 -57.74
CA VAL A 371 30.54 39.53 -58.48
C VAL A 371 31.67 40.58 -58.49
N PHE A 372 32.43 40.71 -57.40
CA PHE A 372 33.59 41.61 -57.34
C PHE A 372 34.65 41.25 -58.39
N ILE A 373 35.00 39.96 -58.51
CA ILE A 373 35.95 39.46 -59.52
C ILE A 373 35.41 39.71 -60.94
N ALA A 374 34.12 39.47 -61.18
CA ALA A 374 33.49 39.72 -62.46
C ALA A 374 33.58 41.20 -62.87
N ASN A 375 33.28 42.13 -61.96
CA ASN A 375 33.40 43.56 -62.22
C ASN A 375 34.83 44.01 -62.53
N ILE A 376 35.84 43.47 -61.83
CA ILE A 376 37.25 43.73 -62.15
C ILE A 376 37.58 43.28 -63.57
N SER A 377 37.13 42.08 -63.97
CA SER A 377 37.40 41.54 -65.32
C SER A 377 36.77 42.38 -66.44
N ILE A 378 35.60 42.97 -66.19
CA ILE A 378 34.93 43.86 -67.14
C ILE A 378 35.71 45.18 -67.25
N ILE A 379 36.09 45.79 -66.13
CA ILE A 379 36.85 47.05 -66.10
C ILE A 379 38.20 46.88 -66.81
N THR A 380 38.93 45.78 -66.60
CA THR A 380 40.20 45.54 -67.30
C THR A 380 40.00 45.37 -68.80
N SER A 381 38.94 44.69 -69.23
CA SER A 381 38.61 44.54 -70.66
C SER A 381 38.28 45.88 -71.34
N ASP A 382 37.51 46.74 -70.67
CA ASP A 382 37.16 48.08 -71.18
C ASP A 382 38.38 49.00 -71.27
N ILE A 383 39.28 48.96 -70.27
CA ILE A 383 40.53 49.73 -70.29
C ILE A 383 41.41 49.27 -71.46
N ILE A 384 41.54 47.96 -71.69
CA ILE A 384 42.31 47.40 -72.81
C ILE A 384 41.72 47.84 -74.16
N ILE A 385 40.39 47.79 -74.32
CA ILE A 385 39.71 48.25 -75.54
C ILE A 385 39.91 49.76 -75.76
N LYS A 386 39.88 50.56 -74.70
CA LYS A 386 40.09 52.03 -74.78
C LYS A 386 41.52 52.38 -75.17
N ILE A 387 42.51 51.66 -74.65
CA ILE A 387 43.92 51.78 -75.03
C ILE A 387 44.11 51.38 -76.50
N LEU A 388 43.54 50.25 -76.93
CA LEU A 388 43.59 49.78 -78.33
C LEU A 388 42.96 50.81 -79.29
N LYS A 389 41.79 51.36 -78.97
CA LYS A 389 41.16 52.42 -79.76
C LYS A 389 42.05 53.67 -79.84
N SER A 390 42.64 54.11 -78.72
CA SER A 390 43.54 55.26 -78.68
C SER A 390 44.77 55.07 -79.58
N CYS A 391 45.39 53.88 -79.55
CA CYS A 391 46.52 53.53 -80.42
C CYS A 391 46.12 53.53 -81.90
N ILE A 392 44.92 53.01 -82.23
CA ILE A 392 44.41 53.01 -83.61
C ILE A 392 44.14 54.44 -84.10
N THR A 393 43.55 55.33 -83.29
CA THR A 393 43.32 56.73 -83.67
C THR A 393 44.58 57.56 -83.82
N GLN A 394 45.66 57.26 -83.09
CA GLN A 394 46.94 57.94 -83.26
C GLN A 394 47.68 57.51 -84.54
N ASN A 395 47.46 56.28 -85.02
CA ASN A 395 48.04 55.79 -86.29
C ASN A 395 47.31 56.26 -87.56
N LEU A 396 46.16 56.94 -87.44
CA LEU A 396 45.36 57.46 -88.57
C LEU A 396 45.62 58.95 -88.89
N HIS A 397 46.55 59.59 -88.17
CA HIS A 397 46.93 61.00 -88.35
C HIS A 397 48.36 61.19 -88.91
N ILE A 398 48.97 60.14 -89.47
CA ILE A 398 50.18 60.18 -90.30
C ILE A 398 49.76 59.87 -91.73
#